data_AF-A0A660RVS8-F1
#
_entry.id   AF-A0A660RVS8-F1
#
_cell.length_a   1.000
_cell.length_b   1.000
_cell.length_c   1.000
_cell.angle_alpha   90.00
_cell.angle_beta   90.00
_cell.angle_gamma   90.00
#
_symmetry.space_group_name_H-M   'P 1'
#
loop_
_entity.id
_entity.type
_entity.pdbx_description
1 polymer ?
#
loop_
_entity_poly.entity_id
_entity_poly.type
_entity_poly.pdbx_seq_one_letter_code
_entity_poly.pdbx_strand_id
1 'polypeptide(L)'
;MINLDITLIIQIIEALILTFILHQILIKPVMSTIKEREQQFKGLENEIQELFSSAEEALKKYQEELNKAREEGVRKRELLKEEARKYEKELLSKVMREAEERKNKWAQEFAKHLEEIRTQLLAQKEMFANLIVERILGRKV
;
A
#
# COMPACT_ATOMS: atom_id res chain seq x y z
N MET A 1 -84.72 39.80 25.76
CA MET A 1 -84.33 39.25 27.09
C MET A 1 -84.06 37.78 26.89
N ILE A 2 -82.92 37.27 27.35
CA ILE A 2 -82.62 35.84 27.25
C ILE A 2 -83.55 35.15 28.24
N ASN A 3 -84.64 34.58 27.73
CA ASN A 3 -85.50 33.74 28.56
C ASN A 3 -84.83 32.38 28.65
N LEU A 4 -84.45 32.02 29.88
CA LEU A 4 -83.93 30.71 30.24
C LEU A 4 -85.10 29.72 30.27
N ASP A 5 -85.57 29.35 29.08
CA ASP A 5 -86.62 28.35 28.87
C ASP A 5 -86.03 27.00 28.42
N ILE A 6 -86.84 25.95 28.49
CA ILE A 6 -86.48 24.58 28.03
C ILE A 6 -85.91 24.58 26.61
N THR A 7 -86.32 25.52 25.76
CA THR A 7 -85.82 25.70 24.40
C THR A 7 -84.31 25.94 24.34
N LEU A 8 -83.74 26.67 25.31
CA LEU A 8 -82.29 26.90 25.40
C LEU A 8 -81.55 25.59 25.70
N ILE A 9 -82.11 24.76 26.60
CA ILE A 9 -81.54 23.44 26.93
C ILE A 9 -81.57 22.53 25.69
N ILE A 10 -82.68 22.54 24.94
CA ILE A 10 -82.81 21.78 23.69
C ILE A 10 -81.76 22.24 22.66
N GLN A 11 -81.56 23.55 22.49
CA GLN A 11 -80.52 24.09 21.58
C GLN A 11 -79.11 23.68 21.99
N ILE A 12 -78.80 23.66 23.29
CA ILE A 12 -77.49 23.21 23.79
C ILE A 12 -77.29 21.73 23.46
N ILE A 13 -78.29 20.89 23.70
CA ILE A 13 -78.22 19.45 23.38
C ILE A 13 -78.02 19.25 21.87
N GLU A 14 -78.75 19.97 21.02
CA GLU A 14 -78.62 19.88 19.57
C GLU A 14 -77.22 20.31 19.10
N ALA A 15 -76.69 21.41 19.65
CA ALA A 15 -75.33 21.88 19.36
C ALA A 15 -74.26 20.88 19.81
N LEU A 16 -74.44 20.23 20.95
CA LEU A 16 -73.53 19.20 21.46
C LEU A 16 -73.55 17.94 20.57
N ILE A 17 -74.75 17.49 20.18
CA ILE A 17 -74.90 16.33 19.27
C ILE A 17 -74.23 16.65 17.93
N LEU A 18 -74.51 17.81 17.34
CA LEU A 18 -73.91 18.23 16.07
C LEU A 18 -72.38 18.30 16.18
N THR A 19 -71.87 18.90 17.25
CA THR A 19 -70.43 19.01 17.51
C THR A 19 -69.77 17.64 17.66
N PHE A 20 -70.42 16.69 18.34
CA PHE A 20 -69.91 15.34 18.50
C PHE A 20 -69.86 14.58 17.17
N ILE A 21 -70.91 14.69 16.36
CA ILE A 21 -70.95 14.10 15.02
C ILE A 21 -69.86 14.71 14.13
N LEU A 22 -69.74 16.04 14.11
CA LEU A 22 -68.72 16.75 13.34
C LEU A 22 -67.31 16.39 13.79
N HIS A 23 -67.09 16.24 15.10
CA HIS A 23 -65.80 15.83 15.65
C HIS A 23 -65.38 14.44 15.15
N GLN A 24 -66.30 13.47 15.14
CA GLN A 24 -66.00 12.11 14.66
C GLN A 24 -65.85 12.02 13.15
N ILE A 25 -66.65 12.75 12.38
CA ILE A 25 -66.65 12.65 10.90
C ILE A 25 -65.58 13.52 10.24
N LEU A 26 -65.27 14.70 10.80
CA LEU A 26 -64.35 15.66 10.18
C LEU A 26 -63.07 15.86 10.97
N ILE A 27 -63.18 16.26 12.25
CA ILE A 27 -61.99 16.70 13.01
C ILE A 27 -61.03 15.56 13.23
N LYS A 28 -61.52 14.41 13.72
CA LYS A 28 -60.70 13.24 14.02
C LYS A 28 -60.00 12.67 12.77
N PRO A 29 -60.69 12.36 11.65
CA PRO A 29 -60.02 11.82 10.48
C PRO A 29 -59.06 12.81 9.81
N VAL A 30 -59.40 14.10 9.71
CA VAL A 30 -58.50 15.11 9.14
C VAL A 30 -57.22 15.22 9.97
N MET A 31 -57.34 15.26 11.29
CA MET A 31 -56.18 15.32 12.19
C MET A 31 -55.33 14.04 12.10
N SER A 32 -55.97 12.87 11.94
CA SER A 32 -55.27 11.60 11.73
C SER A 32 -54.39 11.63 10.48
N THR A 33 -54.94 12.07 9.35
CA THR A 33 -54.21 12.15 8.07
C THR A 33 -53.04 13.13 8.14
N ILE A 34 -53.21 14.26 8.85
CA ILE A 34 -52.11 15.22 9.07
C ILE A 34 -50.98 14.58 9.88
N LYS A 35 -51.31 13.90 10.99
CA LYS A 35 -50.31 13.20 11.82
C LYS A 35 -49.60 12.08 11.05
N GLU A 36 -50.33 11.33 10.25
CA GLU A 36 -49.77 10.25 9.43
C GLU A 36 -48.76 10.80 8.41
N ARG A 37 -49.09 11.91 7.74
CA ARG A 37 -48.15 12.61 6.86
C ARG A 37 -46.93 13.11 7.63
N GLU A 38 -47.12 13.75 8.78
CA GLU A 38 -46.01 14.24 9.60
C GLU A 38 -45.07 13.10 10.03
N GLN A 39 -45.63 11.94 10.39
CA GLN A 39 -44.84 10.74 10.71
C GLN A 39 -44.07 10.21 9.50
N GLN A 40 -44.70 10.15 8.33
CA GLN A 40 -44.01 9.75 7.10
C GLN A 40 -42.85 10.69 6.76
N PHE A 41 -43.06 12.01 6.83
CA PHE A 41 -41.99 12.98 6.59
C PHE A 41 -40.85 12.86 7.60
N LYS A 42 -41.17 12.74 8.90
CA LYS A 42 -40.14 12.49 9.93
C LYS A 42 -39.39 11.18 9.70
N GLY A 43 -40.09 10.13 9.26
CA GLY A 43 -39.47 8.85 8.90
C GLY A 43 -38.48 9.01 7.75
N LEU A 44 -38.88 9.70 6.68
CA LEU A 44 -38.02 10.00 5.54
C LEU A 44 -36.83 10.87 5.92
N GLU A 45 -37.01 11.90 6.75
CA GLU A 45 -35.90 12.73 7.24
C GLU A 45 -34.88 11.92 8.03
N ASN A 46 -35.33 11.03 8.91
CA ASN A 46 -34.45 10.14 9.67
C ASN A 46 -33.69 9.17 8.74
N GLU A 47 -34.39 8.55 7.78
CA GLU A 47 -33.77 7.64 6.81
C GLU A 47 -32.71 8.37 5.97
N ILE A 48 -33.00 9.59 5.53
CA ILE A 48 -32.04 10.44 4.82
C ILE A 48 -30.80 10.70 5.70
N GLN A 49 -30.99 11.07 6.98
CA GLN A 49 -29.87 11.31 7.90
C GLN A 49 -29.02 10.05 8.12
N GLU A 50 -29.66 8.89 8.30
CA GLU A 50 -28.97 7.60 8.44
C GLU A 50 -28.18 7.23 7.19
N LEU A 51 -28.74 7.45 6.00
CA LEU A 51 -28.06 7.22 4.72
C LEU A 51 -26.85 8.15 4.55
N PHE A 52 -26.99 9.44 4.88
CA PHE A 52 -25.88 10.39 4.84
C PHE A 52 -24.76 9.99 5.82
N SER A 53 -25.11 9.66 7.06
CA SER A 53 -24.14 9.22 8.07
C SER A 53 -23.41 7.94 7.63
N SER A 54 -24.15 6.98 7.09
CA SER A 54 -23.58 5.72 6.58
C SER A 54 -22.65 5.96 5.39
N ALA A 55 -23.02 6.87 4.48
CA ALA A 55 -22.19 7.24 3.34
C ALA A 55 -20.90 7.94 3.77
N GLU A 56 -20.96 8.86 4.74
CA GLU A 56 -19.78 9.50 5.32
C GLU A 56 -18.87 8.48 6.01
N GLU A 57 -19.42 7.55 6.78
CA GLU A 57 -18.64 6.51 7.44
C GLU A 57 -17.98 5.57 6.41
N ALA A 58 -18.70 5.20 5.35
CA ALA A 58 -18.16 4.39 4.27
C ALA A 58 -17.02 5.10 3.53
N LEU A 59 -17.18 6.40 3.23
CA LEU A 59 -16.12 7.21 2.63
C LEU A 59 -14.89 7.31 3.53
N LYS A 60 -15.09 7.51 4.83
CA LYS A 60 -14.01 7.58 5.80
C LYS A 60 -13.25 6.25 5.88
N LYS A 61 -13.96 5.13 6.00
CA LYS A 61 -13.36 3.78 5.98
C LYS A 61 -12.57 3.53 4.70
N TYR A 62 -13.14 3.86 3.55
CA TYR A 62 -12.47 3.73 2.27
C TYR A 62 -11.16 4.55 2.20
N GLN A 63 -11.18 5.80 2.67
CA GLN A 63 -9.98 6.65 2.71
C GLN A 63 -8.92 6.09 3.68
N GLU A 64 -9.34 5.59 4.85
CA GLU A 64 -8.44 4.95 5.81
C GLU A 64 -7.78 3.69 5.24
N GLU A 65 -8.55 2.81 4.59
CA GLU A 65 -8.03 1.61 3.94
C GLU A 65 -7.10 1.95 2.78
N LEU A 66 -7.43 2.95 1.96
CA LEU A 66 -6.56 3.40 0.88
C LEU A 66 -5.22 3.92 1.40
N ASN A 67 -5.24 4.68 2.50
CA ASN A 67 -4.03 5.20 3.13
C ASN A 67 -3.18 4.07 3.73
N LYS A 68 -3.82 3.11 4.42
CA LYS A 68 -3.14 1.91 4.93
C LYS A 68 -2.49 1.10 3.82
N ALA A 69 -3.21 0.83 2.73
CA ALA A 69 -2.68 0.09 1.58
C ALA A 69 -1.49 0.82 0.93
N ARG A 70 -1.53 2.15 0.85
CA ARG A 70 -0.39 2.95 0.36
C ARG A 70 0.81 2.86 1.28
N GLU A 71 0.60 2.97 2.59
CA GLU A 71 1.67 2.87 3.59
C GLU A 71 2.32 1.48 3.58
N GLU A 72 1.51 0.42 3.55
CA GLU A 72 1.98 -0.96 3.39
C GLU A 72 2.76 -1.16 2.09
N GLY A 73 2.27 -0.61 0.98
CA GLY A 73 2.95 -0.65 -0.31
C GLY A 73 4.32 0.03 -0.28
N VAL A 74 4.40 1.22 0.33
CA VAL A 74 5.67 1.94 0.50
C VAL A 74 6.62 1.15 1.40
N ARG A 75 6.13 0.63 2.54
CA ARG A 75 6.92 -0.17 3.46
C ARG A 75 7.48 -1.42 2.80
N LYS A 76 6.65 -2.16 2.04
CA LYS A 76 7.07 -3.35 1.31
C LYS A 76 8.11 -3.02 0.24
N ARG A 77 7.94 -1.90 -0.47
CA ARG A 77 8.91 -1.44 -1.46
C ARG A 77 10.27 -1.11 -0.83
N GLU A 78 10.27 -0.42 0.31
CA GLU A 78 11.53 -0.09 0.98
C GLU A 78 12.21 -1.33 1.58
N LEU A 79 11.45 -2.29 2.13
CA LEU A 79 12.00 -3.59 2.54
C LEU A 79 12.68 -4.32 1.37
N LEU A 80 12.02 -4.42 0.22
CA LEU A 80 12.60 -5.04 -0.98
C LEU A 80 13.86 -4.33 -1.47
N LYS A 81 13.91 -2.99 -1.38
CA LYS A 81 15.12 -2.23 -1.73
C LYS A 81 16.26 -2.49 -0.74
N GLU A 82 15.97 -2.58 0.56
CA GLU A 82 16.99 -2.90 1.56
C GLU A 82 17.52 -4.32 1.36
N GLU A 83 16.65 -5.29 1.11
CA GLU A 83 17.03 -6.67 0.77
C GLU A 83 17.89 -6.72 -0.50
N ALA A 84 17.48 -6.01 -1.57
CA ALA A 84 18.24 -5.92 -2.81
C ALA A 84 19.64 -5.31 -2.57
N ARG A 85 19.76 -4.24 -1.78
CA ARG A 85 21.05 -3.63 -1.43
C ARG A 85 21.95 -4.56 -0.62
N LYS A 86 21.37 -5.33 0.31
CA LYS A 86 22.11 -6.34 1.08
C LYS A 86 22.64 -7.43 0.16
N TYR A 87 21.80 -7.96 -0.71
CA TYR A 87 22.17 -8.96 -1.69
C TYR A 87 23.24 -8.46 -2.66
N GLU A 88 23.09 -7.23 -3.18
CA GLU A 88 24.08 -6.59 -4.04
C GLU A 88 25.44 -6.48 -3.34
N LYS A 89 25.46 -6.03 -2.09
CA LYS A 89 26.70 -5.92 -1.30
C LYS A 89 27.36 -7.28 -1.06
N GLU A 90 26.58 -8.31 -0.76
CA GLU A 90 27.07 -9.66 -0.54
C GLU A 90 27.65 -10.24 -1.84
N LEU A 91 26.93 -10.10 -2.95
CA LEU A 91 27.37 -10.55 -4.26
C LEU A 91 28.66 -9.83 -4.69
N LEU A 92 28.72 -8.50 -4.54
CA LEU A 92 29.89 -7.72 -4.87
C LEU A 92 31.10 -8.14 -4.00
N SER A 93 30.89 -8.33 -2.70
CA SER A 93 31.95 -8.81 -1.80
C SER A 93 32.47 -10.20 -2.21
N LYS A 94 31.57 -11.11 -2.59
CA LYS A 94 31.94 -12.44 -3.09
C LYS A 94 32.76 -12.34 -4.37
N VAL A 95 32.32 -11.57 -5.34
CA VAL A 95 33.02 -11.36 -6.62
C VAL A 95 34.38 -10.72 -6.40
N MET A 96 34.49 -9.72 -5.52
CA MET A 96 35.78 -9.10 -5.18
C MET A 96 36.75 -10.11 -4.56
N ARG A 97 36.28 -10.98 -3.65
CA ARG A 97 37.11 -12.03 -3.07
C ARG A 97 37.57 -13.04 -4.11
N GLU A 98 36.67 -13.51 -4.98
CA GLU A 98 37.02 -14.41 -6.07
C GLU A 98 38.02 -13.79 -7.06
N ALA A 99 37.88 -12.49 -7.35
CA ALA A 99 38.82 -11.75 -8.19
C ALA A 99 40.21 -11.66 -7.54
N GLU A 100 40.30 -11.36 -6.24
CA GLU A 100 41.56 -11.29 -5.51
C GLU A 100 42.23 -12.68 -5.42
N GLU A 101 41.45 -13.74 -5.18
CA GLU A 101 41.95 -15.12 -5.21
C GLU A 101 42.51 -15.51 -6.59
N ARG A 102 41.80 -15.17 -7.67
CA ARG A 102 42.27 -15.41 -9.04
C ARG A 102 43.55 -14.64 -9.35
N LYS A 103 43.63 -13.37 -8.94
CA LYS A 103 44.82 -12.53 -9.10
C LYS A 103 46.02 -13.13 -8.37
N ASN A 104 45.82 -13.58 -7.12
CA ASN A 104 46.88 -14.20 -6.34
C ASN A 104 47.35 -15.53 -6.96
N LYS A 105 46.43 -16.37 -7.45
CA LYS A 105 46.79 -17.60 -8.19
C LYS A 105 47.60 -17.28 -9.45
N TRP A 106 47.15 -16.31 -10.26
CA TRP A 106 47.88 -15.86 -11.44
C TRP A 106 49.27 -15.35 -11.11
N ALA A 107 49.43 -14.56 -10.04
CA ALA A 107 50.73 -14.06 -9.61
C ALA A 107 51.68 -15.19 -9.18
N GLN A 108 51.17 -16.21 -8.49
CA GLN A 108 51.94 -17.39 -8.09
C GLN A 108 52.36 -18.25 -9.30
N GLU A 109 51.44 -18.50 -10.23
CA GLU A 109 51.73 -19.23 -11.48
C GLU A 109 52.75 -18.47 -12.34
N PHE A 110 52.59 -17.15 -12.45
CA PHE A 110 53.53 -16.30 -13.18
C PHE A 110 54.94 -16.32 -12.56
N ALA A 111 55.05 -16.26 -11.23
CA ALA A 111 56.32 -16.37 -10.54
C ALA A 111 57.01 -17.73 -10.78
N LYS A 112 56.24 -18.83 -10.75
CA LYS A 112 56.75 -20.17 -11.08
C LYS A 112 57.25 -20.25 -12.51
N HIS A 113 56.48 -19.76 -13.49
CA HIS A 113 56.91 -19.74 -14.89
C HIS A 113 58.18 -18.91 -15.09
N LEU A 114 58.33 -17.80 -14.37
CA LEU A 114 59.53 -16.96 -14.45
C LEU A 114 60.77 -17.69 -13.89
N GLU A 115 60.60 -18.45 -12.80
CA GLU A 115 61.65 -19.29 -12.22
C GLU A 115 62.02 -20.49 -13.11
N GLU A 116 61.03 -21.13 -13.74
CA GLU A 116 61.23 -22.18 -14.75
C GLU A 116 62.00 -21.65 -15.97
N ILE A 117 61.60 -20.51 -16.52
CA ILE A 117 62.32 -19.88 -17.65
C ILE A 117 63.74 -19.50 -17.24
N ARG A 118 63.93 -18.97 -16.03
CA ARG A 118 65.26 -18.60 -15.52
C ARG A 118 66.18 -19.82 -15.37
N THR A 119 65.65 -20.93 -14.85
CA THR A 119 66.43 -22.18 -14.72
C THR A 119 66.75 -22.79 -16.08
N GLN A 120 65.82 -22.77 -17.04
CA GLN A 120 66.07 -23.19 -18.43
C GLN A 120 67.14 -22.32 -19.11
N LEU A 121 67.09 -21.00 -18.95
CA LEU A 121 68.10 -20.08 -19.49
C LEU A 121 69.49 -20.32 -18.87
N LEU A 122 69.56 -20.59 -17.56
CA LEU A 122 70.80 -20.94 -16.89
C LEU A 122 71.36 -22.30 -17.34
N ALA A 123 70.50 -23.29 -17.60
CA ALA A 123 70.91 -24.58 -18.16
C ALA A 123 71.44 -24.43 -19.60
N GLN A 124 70.88 -23.51 -20.39
CA GLN A 124 71.35 -23.20 -21.73
C GLN A 124 72.58 -22.27 -21.74
N LYS A 125 73.07 -21.80 -20.59
CA LYS A 125 74.22 -20.88 -20.50
C LYS A 125 75.47 -21.44 -21.15
N GLU A 126 75.75 -22.74 -21.02
CA GLU A 126 76.90 -23.39 -21.69
C GLU A 126 76.72 -23.43 -23.21
N MET A 127 75.51 -23.69 -23.70
CA MET A 127 75.20 -23.65 -25.13
C MET A 127 75.37 -22.23 -25.70
N PHE A 128 74.87 -21.21 -25.00
CA PHE A 128 75.06 -19.81 -25.39
C PHE A 128 76.52 -19.37 -25.29
N ALA A 129 77.26 -19.81 -24.27
CA ALA A 129 78.69 -19.53 -24.14
C ALA A 129 79.48 -20.15 -25.30
N ASN A 130 79.21 -21.41 -25.66
CA ASN A 130 79.84 -22.07 -26.79
C ASN A 130 79.49 -21.40 -28.13
N LEU A 131 78.24 -20.97 -28.32
CA LEU A 131 77.83 -20.20 -29.50
C LEU A 131 78.54 -18.85 -29.61
N ILE A 132 78.74 -18.15 -28.49
CA ILE A 132 79.48 -16.88 -28.45
C ILE A 132 80.98 -17.12 -28.74
N VAL A 133 81.56 -18.15 -28.13
CA VAL A 133 82.95 -18.59 -28.35
C VAL A 133 83.15 -18.97 -29.83
N GLU A 134 82.26 -19.75 -30.43
CA GLU A 134 82.28 -20.09 -31.87
C GLU A 134 82.22 -18.83 -32.75
N ARG A 135 81.35 -17.85 -32.42
CA ARG A 135 81.21 -16.63 -33.23
C ARG A 135 82.39 -15.68 -33.11
N ILE A 136 83.06 -15.63 -31.96
CA ILE A 136 84.23 -14.77 -31.72
C ILE A 136 85.51 -15.43 -32.24
N LEU A 137 85.66 -16.75 -32.14
CA LEU A 137 86.86 -17.48 -32.57
C LEU A 137 86.79 -17.99 -34.02
N GLY A 138 85.64 -17.93 -34.68
CA GLY A 138 85.49 -18.23 -36.11
C GLY A 138 85.76 -19.70 -36.49
N ARG A 139 85.85 -20.61 -35.52
CA ARG A 139 85.95 -22.06 -35.70
C ARG A 139 85.12 -22.79 -34.65
N LYS A 140 84.47 -23.88 -35.06
CA LYS A 140 83.77 -24.82 -34.18
C LYS A 140 84.77 -25.51 -33.27
N VAL A 141 84.46 -25.62 -31.99
CA VAL A 141 85.14 -26.53 -31.05
C VAL A 141 84.11 -27.54 -30.58
#